data_AF-A0A7J9X971-F1
#
_entry.id   AF-A0A7J9X971-F1
#
_cell.length_a   1.000
_cell.length_b   1.000
_cell.length_c   1.000
_cell.angle_alpha   90.00
_cell.angle_beta   90.00
_cell.angle_gamma   90.00
#
_symmetry.space_group_name_H-M   'P 1'
#
loop_
_entity.id
_entity.type
_entity.pdbx_description
1 polymer ?
#
loop_
_entity_poly.entity_id
_entity_poly.type
_entity_poly.pdbx_seq_one_letter_code
_entity_poly.pdbx_strand_id
1 'polypeptide(L)' 'MPALPWHKVDDLRPVQVAAMQTMDDARREGVLSDDEAREIEQLIRDGYVHGARKRVTSARKRAQR' A
#
# COMPACT_ATOMS: atom_id res chain seq x y z
N MET A 1 29.07 25.88 -5.96
CA MET A 1 27.71 25.50 -6.37
C MET A 1 27.08 24.72 -5.24
N PRO A 2 25.94 25.14 -4.63
CA PRO A 2 25.25 24.28 -3.68
C PRO A 2 24.59 23.13 -4.45
N ALA A 3 24.88 21.89 -4.08
CA ALA A 3 24.19 20.72 -4.62
C ALA A 3 22.70 20.86 -4.29
N LEU A 4 21.85 20.87 -5.31
CA LEU A 4 20.41 20.82 -5.15
C LEU A 4 20.06 19.59 -4.28
N PRO A 5 19.10 19.70 -3.35
CA PRO A 5 18.69 18.57 -2.53
C PRO A 5 18.10 17.54 -3.47
N TRP A 6 18.83 16.45 -3.68
CA TRP A 6 18.37 15.27 -4.39
C TRP A 6 16.96 15.00 -3.91
N HIS A 7 16.06 15.15 -4.86
CA HIS A 7 14.67 15.43 -4.68
C HIS A 7 14.05 14.58 -3.58
N LYS A 8 13.19 15.20 -2.75
CA LYS A 8 12.10 14.50 -2.06
C LYS A 8 11.11 13.97 -3.11
N VAL A 9 11.58 13.12 -4.02
CA VAL A 9 10.66 12.24 -4.75
C VAL A 9 10.06 11.37 -3.66
N ASP A 10 8.76 11.12 -3.74
CA ASP A 10 8.07 10.14 -2.94
C ASP A 10 8.70 8.74 -3.11
N ASP A 11 9.90 8.52 -2.54
CA ASP A 11 10.66 7.29 -2.60
C ASP A 11 10.02 6.29 -1.63
N LEU A 12 8.84 5.82 -2.03
CA LEU A 12 8.33 4.57 -1.52
C LEU A 12 9.42 3.54 -1.76
N ARG A 13 9.91 2.97 -0.66
CA ARG A 13 10.87 1.87 -0.71
C ARG A 13 10.30 0.75 -1.59
N PRO A 14 11.13 -0.08 -2.25
CA PRO A 14 10.63 -1.17 -3.09
C PRO A 14 9.58 -2.07 -2.41
N VAL A 15 9.72 -2.27 -1.10
CA VAL A 15 8.75 -3.00 -0.26
C VAL A 15 7.39 -2.30 -0.14
N GLN A 16 7.36 -0.97 -0.09
CA GLN A 16 6.14 -0.15 -0.09
C GLN A 16 5.48 -0.17 -1.46
N VAL A 17 6.25 -0.07 -2.54
CA VAL A 17 5.73 -0.17 -3.92
C VAL A 17 5.05 -1.51 -4.16
N ALA A 18 5.71 -2.61 -3.79
CA ALA A 18 5.14 -3.96 -3.92
C ALA A 18 3.84 -4.10 -3.09
N ALA A 19 3.80 -3.50 -1.90
CA ALA A 19 2.60 -3.51 -1.07
C ALA A 19 1.46 -2.67 -1.66
N MET A 20 1.76 -1.51 -2.25
CA MET A 20 0.76 -0.69 -2.94
C MET A 20 0.18 -1.43 -4.14
N GLN A 21 1.02 -2.10 -4.93
CA GLN A 21 0.57 -2.89 -6.07
C GLN A 21 -0.33 -4.05 -5.63
N THR A 22 0.05 -4.77 -4.57
CA THR A 22 -0.77 -5.85 -4.01
C THR A 22 -2.13 -5.34 -3.51
N MET A 23 -2.18 -4.14 -2.93
CA MET A 23 -3.42 -3.51 -2.48
C MET A 23 -4.29 -3.07 -3.65
N ASP A 24 -3.70 -2.45 -4.69
CA ASP A 24 -4.43 -2.02 -5.88
C ASP A 24 -5.06 -3.22 -6.61
N ASP A 25 -4.33 -4.33 -6.72
CA ASP A 25 -4.86 -5.59 -7.26
C ASP A 25 -6.08 -6.07 -6.46
N ALA A 26 -5.98 -6.07 -5.12
CA ALA A 26 -7.11 -6.47 -4.26
C ALA A 26 -8.32 -5.53 -4.39
N ARG A 27 -8.10 -4.22 -4.59
CA ARG A 27 -9.17 -3.26 -4.87
C ARG A 27 -9.84 -3.54 -6.21
N ARG A 28 -9.06 -3.79 -7.26
CA ARG A 28 -9.56 -4.12 -8.60
C ARG A 28 -10.30 -5.46 -8.65
N GLU A 29 -9.90 -6.42 -7.82
CA GLU A 29 -10.61 -7.69 -7.61
C GLU A 29 -11.92 -7.53 -6.81
N GLY A 30 -12.24 -6.33 -6.29
CA GLY A 30 -13.40 -6.08 -5.44
C GLY A 30 -13.30 -6.68 -4.03
N VAL A 31 -12.09 -7.08 -3.62
CA VAL A 31 -11.80 -7.66 -2.31
C VAL A 31 -11.76 -6.58 -1.22
N LEU A 32 -11.30 -5.38 -1.59
CA LEU A 32 -11.23 -4.21 -0.73
C LEU A 32 -12.23 -3.16 -1.23
N SER A 33 -12.93 -2.50 -0.30
CA SER A 33 -13.63 -1.26 -0.62
C SER A 33 -12.65 -0.10 -0.85
N ASP A 34 -13.12 0.97 -1.49
CA ASP A 34 -12.29 2.17 -1.72
C ASP A 34 -11.82 2.82 -0.40
N ASP A 35 -12.63 2.76 0.66
CA ASP A 35 -12.25 3.27 1.98
C ASP A 35 -11.18 2.39 2.65
N GLU A 36 -11.33 1.06 2.59
CA GLU A 36 -10.32 0.12 3.11
C GLU A 36 -8.99 0.26 2.35
N ALA A 37 -9.05 0.44 1.03
CA ALA A 37 -7.88 0.67 0.20
C ALA A 37 -7.13 1.95 0.61
N ARG A 38 -7.85 3.04 0.88
CA ARG A 38 -7.25 4.31 1.36
C ARG A 38 -6.57 4.18 2.72
N GLU A 39 -7.20 3.48 3.67
CA GLU A 39 -6.57 3.24 4.98
C GLU A 39 -5.28 2.41 4.83
N ILE A 40 -5.30 1.40 3.96
CA ILE A 40 -4.14 0.54 3.71
C ILE A 40 -3.04 1.31 2.98
N GLU A 41 -3.40 2.19 2.04
CA GLU A 41 -2.46 3.09 1.35
C GLU A 41 -1.72 4.00 2.34
N GLN A 42 -2.44 4.62 3.28
CA GLN A 42 -1.82 5.44 4.33
C GLN A 42 -0.83 4.62 5.17
N LEU A 43 -1.22 3.41 5.60
CA LEU A 43 -0.31 2.52 6.33
C LEU A 43 0.96 2.20 5.54
N ILE A 44 0.86 2.03 4.22
CA ILE A 44 2.02 1.76 3.38
C ILE A 44 2.91 3.01 3.28
N ARG A 45 2.33 4.18 3.07
CA ARG A 45 3.06 5.46 3.02
C ARG A 45 3.79 5.76 4.33
N ASP A 46 3.14 5.51 5.46
CA ASP A 46 3.70 5.66 6.80
C ASP A 46 4.76 4.59 7.14
N GLY A 47 4.95 3.59 6.27
CA GLY A 47 5.96 2.55 6.43
C GLY A 47 5.50 1.32 7.22
N TYR A 48 4.24 1.25 7.64
CA TYR A 48 3.59 0.10 8.28
C TYR A 48 3.17 -0.99 7.28
N VAL A 49 4.09 -1.36 6.39
CA VAL A 49 3.84 -2.31 5.29
C VAL A 49 3.39 -3.69 5.78
N HIS A 50 3.93 -4.15 6.92
CA HIS A 50 3.52 -5.43 7.50
C HIS A 50 2.04 -5.42 7.95
N GLY A 51 1.60 -4.31 8.56
CA GLY A 51 0.20 -4.11 8.96
C GLY A 51 -0.73 -4.04 7.76
N ALA A 52 -0.34 -3.27 6.74
CA ALA A 52 -1.05 -3.17 5.46
C ALA A 52 -1.25 -4.55 4.82
N ARG A 53 -0.17 -5.33 4.67
CA ARG A 53 -0.23 -6.68 4.06
C ARG A 53 -1.15 -7.63 4.82
N LYS A 54 -1.15 -7.58 6.15
CA LYS A 54 -2.06 -8.38 6.98
C LYS A 54 -3.53 -8.02 6.72
N ARG A 55 -3.86 -6.73 6.61
CA ARG A 55 -5.22 -6.26 6.29
C ARG A 55 -5.67 -6.74 4.91
N VAL A 56 -4.84 -6.59 3.87
CA VAL A 56 -5.15 -7.09 2.52
C VAL A 56 -5.41 -8.59 2.52
N THR A 57 -4.56 -9.36 3.21
CA THR A 57 -4.71 -10.83 3.30
C THR A 57 -6.00 -11.22 4.02
N SER A 58 -6.34 -10.54 5.11
CA SER A 58 -7.60 -10.77 5.84
C SER A 58 -8.83 -10.44 4.98
N ALA A 59 -8.80 -9.34 4.23
CA ALA A 59 -9.87 -9.00 3.29
C ALA A 59 -10.03 -10.07 2.20
N ARG A 60 -8.93 -10.56 1.63
CA ARG A 60 -8.94 -11.63 0.63
C ARG A 60 -9.54 -12.92 1.15
N LYS A 61 -9.23 -13.29 2.39
CA LYS A 61 -9.85 -14.45 3.06
C LYS A 61 -11.35 -14.29 3.30
N ARG A 62 -11.83 -13.07 3.55
CA ARG A 62 -13.28 -12.79 3.65
C ARG A 62 -13.97 -12.94 2.31
N ALA A 63 -13.39 -12.41 1.23
CA ALA A 63 -13.98 -12.46 -0.11
C ALA A 63 -14.01 -13.87 -0.71
N GLN A 64 -13.14 -14.78 -0.25
CA GLN A 64 -13.11 -16.19 -0.68
C GLN A 64 -14.11 -17.09 0.08
N ARG A 65 -14.86 -16.54 1.03
CA ARG A 65 -15.83 -17.27 1.84
C ARG A 65 -17.24 -16.98 1.37
#